data_AF-A0A0G4N4I5-F1
#
_entry.id   AF-A0A0G4N4I5-F1
#
_cell.length_a   1.000
_cell.length_b   1.000
_cell.length_c   1.000
_cell.angle_alpha   90.00
_cell.angle_beta   90.00
_cell.angle_gamma   90.00
#
_symmetry.space_group_name_H-M   'P 1'
#
loop_
_entity.id
_entity.type
_entity.pdbx_description
1 polymer ?
#
loop_
_entity_poly.entity_id
_entity_poly.type
_entity_poly.pdbx_seq_one_letter_code
_entity_poly.pdbx_strand_id
1 'polypeptide(L)'
;MGSMRAVPRDDALSTHTFFRVGEEYIFQRLREVVALEPRQKLPSKRVIEVLLAALNIHSMRALVNDKKVRRRTRTENLPVIVATIRSLGLLQMKHDNLPEDTPWDDFIRVETCIRLAAWAALIDWSQCGTFNSPPIIASAEMTGDFPCSEELWSAADTTEFRLMASREAEASRSRTSLSHCLAVLMQDGWLGASHFPLEPVTLMNLYFLIGGLSASIVSARLMSTLSASAPVILSAIERWQELWDRETTRLGPEKVRASGLFRHSGGVAWLVRRSVEVSIGNGKQCAYTRGVDHDSLKELHDFLQMCRDT
;
A
#
# COMPACT_ATOMS: atom_id res chain seq x y z
N MET A 1 -15.78 -9.99 12.19
CA MET A 1 -14.34 -10.34 12.14
C MET A 1 -14.04 -11.71 12.76
N GLY A 2 -14.65 -12.10 13.89
CA GLY A 2 -14.41 -13.40 14.53
C GLY A 2 -14.90 -14.65 13.77
N SER A 3 -15.90 -14.56 12.90
CA SER A 3 -16.47 -15.75 12.22
C SER A 3 -15.61 -16.32 11.10
N MET A 4 -14.72 -15.53 10.48
CA MET A 4 -13.79 -16.00 9.43
C MET A 4 -12.68 -16.93 9.97
N ARG A 5 -12.54 -17.02 11.29
CA ARG A 5 -11.57 -17.87 11.99
C ARG A 5 -12.24 -18.87 12.95
N ALA A 6 -13.56 -19.00 12.90
CA ALA A 6 -14.31 -19.88 13.77
C ALA A 6 -14.36 -21.33 13.22
N VAL A 7 -14.42 -22.31 14.12
CA VAL A 7 -14.61 -23.74 13.79
C VAL A 7 -15.91 -23.90 12.96
N PRO A 8 -15.95 -24.74 11.92
CA PRO A 8 -17.08 -24.81 11.00
C PRO A 8 -18.38 -25.15 11.75
N ARG A 9 -19.31 -24.21 11.78
CA ARG A 9 -20.74 -24.42 12.03
C ARG A 9 -21.49 -23.93 10.78
N ASP A 10 -22.75 -24.33 10.58
CA ASP A 10 -23.52 -24.00 9.36
C ASP A 10 -23.55 -22.49 9.01
N ASP A 11 -23.38 -21.62 10.00
CA ASP A 11 -23.23 -20.17 9.82
C ASP A 11 -21.95 -19.78 9.05
N ALA A 12 -20.86 -20.53 9.21
CA ALA A 12 -19.58 -20.32 8.53
C ALA A 12 -19.64 -20.71 7.05
N LEU A 13 -20.47 -21.69 6.67
CA LEU A 13 -20.71 -22.05 5.27
C LEU A 13 -21.56 -20.99 4.57
N SER A 14 -22.60 -20.49 5.25
CA SER A 14 -23.47 -19.42 4.73
C SER A 14 -22.72 -18.09 4.54
N THR A 15 -21.70 -17.84 5.36
CA THR A 15 -20.84 -16.65 5.30
C THR A 15 -20.19 -16.46 3.92
N HIS A 16 -19.78 -17.53 3.23
CA HIS A 16 -19.20 -17.45 1.88
C HIS A 16 -20.18 -16.92 0.83
N THR A 17 -21.45 -17.32 0.93
CA THR A 17 -22.51 -16.86 0.01
C THR A 17 -22.83 -15.39 0.23
N PHE A 18 -22.89 -14.94 1.49
CA PHE A 18 -23.11 -13.53 1.82
C PHE A 18 -21.96 -12.63 1.35
N PHE A 19 -20.71 -13.11 1.41
CA PHE A 19 -19.57 -12.36 0.89
C PHE A 19 -19.64 -12.12 -0.62
N ARG A 20 -20.08 -13.12 -1.39
CA ARG A 20 -20.25 -12.97 -2.83
C ARG A 20 -21.36 -11.97 -3.18
N VAL A 21 -22.52 -12.09 -2.54
CA VAL A 21 -23.64 -11.16 -2.79
C VAL A 21 -23.28 -9.74 -2.34
N GLY A 22 -22.61 -9.60 -1.19
CA GLY A 22 -22.13 -8.32 -0.70
C GLY A 22 -21.09 -7.68 -1.63
N GLU A 23 -20.15 -8.46 -2.15
CA GLU A 23 -19.18 -8.02 -3.16
C GLU A 23 -19.88 -7.52 -4.43
N GLU A 24 -20.78 -8.31 -5.02
CA GLU A 24 -21.54 -7.92 -6.22
C GLU A 24 -22.34 -6.64 -5.99
N TYR A 25 -23.03 -6.52 -4.84
CA TYR A 25 -23.77 -5.32 -4.46
C TYR A 25 -22.86 -4.09 -4.31
N ILE A 26 -21.74 -4.20 -3.61
CA ILE A 26 -20.81 -3.10 -3.38
C ILE A 26 -20.22 -2.59 -4.70
N PHE A 27 -19.76 -3.49 -5.58
CA PHE A 27 -19.16 -3.09 -6.85
C PHE A 27 -20.20 -2.55 -7.84
N GLN A 28 -21.43 -3.06 -7.81
CA GLN A 28 -22.53 -2.47 -8.56
C GLN A 28 -22.83 -1.05 -8.05
N ARG A 29 -22.90 -0.87 -6.73
CA ARG A 29 -23.15 0.43 -6.12
C ARG A 29 -22.03 1.42 -6.39
N LEU A 30 -20.77 0.98 -6.40
CA LEU A 30 -19.61 1.81 -6.69
C LEU A 30 -19.74 2.42 -8.09
N ARG A 31 -20.08 1.61 -9.09
CA ARG A 31 -20.31 2.08 -10.47
C ARG A 31 -21.43 3.12 -10.53
N GLU A 32 -22.55 2.89 -9.84
CA GLU A 32 -23.67 3.83 -9.81
C GLU A 32 -23.32 5.16 -9.16
N VAL A 33 -22.69 5.15 -7.98
CA VAL A 33 -22.38 6.39 -7.26
C VAL A 33 -21.32 7.21 -7.98
N VAL A 34 -20.32 6.56 -8.58
CA VAL A 34 -19.29 7.24 -9.37
C VAL A 34 -19.87 7.85 -10.65
N ALA A 35 -20.79 7.17 -11.32
CA ALA A 35 -21.43 7.69 -12.54
C ALA A 35 -22.30 8.94 -12.28
N LEU A 36 -22.84 9.06 -11.07
CA LEU A 36 -23.66 10.19 -10.63
C LEU A 36 -22.85 11.27 -9.90
N GLU A 37 -21.56 11.02 -9.65
CA GLU A 37 -20.73 11.93 -8.85
C GLU A 37 -20.47 13.22 -9.65
N PRO A 38 -20.83 14.40 -9.11
CA PRO A 38 -20.52 15.65 -9.76
C PRO A 38 -19.01 15.84 -9.89
N ARG A 39 -18.56 16.57 -10.91
CA ARG A 39 -17.15 17.00 -11.00
C ARG A 39 -16.87 18.05 -9.92
N GLN A 40 -16.47 17.59 -8.75
CA GLN A 40 -16.08 18.42 -7.61
C GLN A 40 -14.66 18.08 -7.18
N LYS A 41 -14.02 18.98 -6.41
CA LYS A 41 -12.65 18.81 -5.92
C LYS A 41 -12.53 17.68 -4.89
N LEU A 42 -13.60 17.40 -4.12
CA LEU A 42 -13.63 16.37 -3.09
C LEU A 42 -14.86 15.48 -3.30
N PRO A 43 -14.72 14.14 -3.31
CA PRO A 43 -15.86 13.25 -3.50
C PRO A 43 -16.88 13.37 -2.38
N SER A 44 -18.14 13.10 -2.72
CA SER A 44 -19.23 13.01 -1.75
C SER A 44 -18.96 11.93 -0.72
N LYS A 45 -19.47 12.12 0.52
CA LYS A 45 -19.35 11.14 1.61
C LYS A 45 -19.80 9.74 1.17
N ARG A 46 -20.88 9.69 0.39
CA ARG A 46 -21.44 8.43 -0.13
C ARG A 46 -20.48 7.69 -1.06
N VAL A 47 -19.77 8.40 -1.96
CA VAL A 47 -18.75 7.77 -2.82
C VAL A 47 -17.61 7.22 -1.97
N ILE A 48 -17.15 7.99 -0.99
CA ILE A 48 -16.08 7.58 -0.07
C ILE A 48 -16.48 6.31 0.70
N GLU A 49 -17.69 6.26 1.26
CA GLU A 49 -18.21 5.09 2.00
C GLU A 49 -18.28 3.83 1.14
N VAL A 50 -18.78 3.95 -0.10
CA VAL A 50 -18.88 2.80 -1.02
C VAL A 50 -17.50 2.34 -1.48
N LEU A 51 -16.57 3.26 -1.71
CA LEU A 51 -15.18 2.94 -2.06
C LEU A 51 -14.42 2.30 -0.88
N LEU A 52 -14.63 2.79 0.35
CA LEU A 52 -14.15 2.15 1.57
C LEU A 52 -14.69 0.72 1.69
N ALA A 53 -15.98 0.52 1.45
CA ALA A 53 -16.59 -0.80 1.46
C ALA A 53 -15.97 -1.72 0.39
N ALA A 54 -15.73 -1.19 -0.82
CA ALA A 54 -15.08 -1.91 -1.92
C ALA A 54 -13.64 -2.35 -1.57
N LEU A 55 -12.86 -1.47 -0.96
CA LEU A 55 -11.48 -1.77 -0.54
C LEU A 55 -11.44 -2.80 0.60
N ASN A 56 -12.36 -2.70 1.55
CA ASN A 56 -12.47 -3.65 2.67
C ASN A 56 -12.90 -5.04 2.18
N ILE A 57 -13.94 -5.12 1.34
CA ILE A 57 -14.39 -6.41 0.79
C ILE A 57 -13.29 -7.05 -0.05
N HIS A 58 -12.60 -6.26 -0.89
CA HIS A 58 -11.42 -6.73 -1.63
C HIS A 58 -10.36 -7.33 -0.72
N SER A 59 -10.00 -6.63 0.35
CA SER A 59 -8.97 -7.08 1.31
C SER A 59 -9.37 -8.39 2.00
N MET A 60 -10.63 -8.53 2.41
CA MET A 60 -11.12 -9.76 3.02
C MET A 60 -11.12 -10.94 2.03
N ARG A 61 -11.52 -10.69 0.78
CA ARG A 61 -11.61 -11.71 -0.26
C ARG A 61 -10.24 -12.16 -0.75
N ALA A 62 -9.25 -11.26 -0.78
CA ALA A 62 -7.86 -11.57 -1.10
C ALA A 62 -7.22 -12.56 -0.11
N LEU A 63 -7.70 -12.59 1.14
CA LEU A 63 -7.22 -13.51 2.19
C LEU A 63 -7.87 -14.90 2.13
N VAL A 64 -8.90 -15.10 1.31
CA VAL A 64 -9.58 -16.40 1.19
C VAL A 64 -8.64 -17.40 0.52
N ASN A 65 -8.56 -18.62 1.08
CA ASN A 65 -7.74 -19.67 0.51
C ASN A 65 -8.38 -20.37 -0.70
N ASP A 66 -8.80 -19.58 -1.70
CA ASP A 66 -9.38 -20.06 -2.95
C ASP A 66 -8.72 -19.32 -4.12
N LYS A 67 -8.11 -20.09 -5.04
CA LYS A 67 -7.40 -19.56 -6.20
C LYS A 67 -8.32 -18.77 -7.14
N LYS A 68 -9.53 -19.26 -7.40
CA LYS A 68 -10.49 -18.59 -8.30
C LYS A 68 -10.96 -17.27 -7.71
N VAL A 69 -11.22 -17.26 -6.41
CA VAL A 69 -11.57 -16.04 -5.68
C VAL A 69 -10.45 -15.02 -5.76
N ARG A 70 -9.21 -15.39 -5.41
CA ARG A 70 -8.07 -14.45 -5.44
C ARG A 70 -7.83 -13.90 -6.84
N ARG A 71 -7.88 -14.77 -7.86
CA ARG A 71 -7.76 -14.37 -9.27
C ARG A 71 -8.83 -13.33 -9.63
N ARG A 72 -10.09 -13.60 -9.31
CA ARG A 72 -11.21 -12.67 -9.56
C ARG A 72 -11.01 -11.33 -8.85
N THR A 73 -10.67 -11.38 -7.56
CA THR A 73 -10.39 -10.20 -6.75
C THR A 73 -9.26 -9.34 -7.35
N ARG A 74 -8.20 -9.96 -7.87
CA ARG A 74 -7.08 -9.26 -8.52
C ARG A 74 -7.40 -8.74 -9.92
N THR A 75 -8.09 -9.54 -10.75
CA THR A 75 -8.24 -9.27 -12.20
C THR A 75 -9.55 -8.55 -12.57
N GLU A 76 -10.58 -8.61 -11.72
CA GLU A 76 -11.86 -7.95 -11.97
C GLU A 76 -12.10 -6.80 -10.99
N ASN A 77 -11.92 -7.05 -9.69
CA ASN A 77 -12.34 -6.10 -8.65
C ASN A 77 -11.32 -4.96 -8.43
N LEU A 78 -10.04 -5.29 -8.27
CA LEU A 78 -9.00 -4.27 -8.06
C LEU A 78 -8.94 -3.24 -9.21
N PRO A 79 -9.00 -3.62 -10.49
CA PRO A 79 -9.05 -2.64 -11.58
C PRO A 79 -10.21 -1.64 -11.46
N VAL A 80 -11.39 -2.07 -10.99
CA VAL A 80 -12.54 -1.17 -10.77
C VAL A 80 -12.26 -0.17 -9.64
N ILE A 81 -11.65 -0.63 -8.54
CA ILE A 81 -11.23 0.24 -7.43
C ILE A 81 -10.21 1.27 -7.95
N VAL A 82 -9.16 0.80 -8.64
CA VAL A 82 -8.09 1.67 -9.14
C VAL A 82 -8.62 2.68 -10.16
N ALA A 83 -9.46 2.24 -11.09
CA ALA A 83 -10.10 3.14 -12.06
C ALA A 83 -10.93 4.21 -11.37
N THR A 84 -11.66 3.84 -10.31
CA THR A 84 -12.43 4.80 -9.51
C THR A 84 -11.52 5.81 -8.81
N ILE A 85 -10.50 5.34 -8.10
CA ILE A 85 -9.52 6.20 -7.39
C ILE A 85 -8.86 7.19 -8.36
N ARG A 86 -8.47 6.74 -9.56
CA ARG A 86 -7.92 7.59 -10.62
C ARG A 86 -8.93 8.61 -11.12
N SER A 87 -10.16 8.21 -11.40
CA SER A 87 -11.21 9.11 -11.89
C SER A 87 -11.55 10.24 -10.92
N LEU A 88 -11.38 9.97 -9.61
CA LEU A 88 -11.60 10.93 -8.54
C LEU A 88 -10.33 11.73 -8.18
N GLY A 89 -9.18 11.44 -8.81
CA GLY A 89 -7.92 12.14 -8.55
C GLY A 89 -7.32 11.88 -7.16
N LEU A 90 -7.66 10.78 -6.49
CA LEU A 90 -7.24 10.57 -5.09
C LEU A 90 -5.73 10.32 -4.96
N LEU A 91 -5.06 9.83 -6.01
CA LEU A 91 -3.61 9.58 -6.01
C LEU A 91 -2.79 10.88 -5.95
N GLN A 92 -3.42 12.03 -6.25
CA GLN A 92 -2.83 13.38 -6.26
C GLN A 92 -3.34 14.25 -5.10
N MET A 93 -4.18 13.70 -4.21
CA MET A 93 -4.83 14.45 -3.14
C MET A 93 -3.80 14.98 -2.14
N LYS A 94 -3.97 16.24 -1.73
CA LYS A 94 -3.14 16.91 -0.72
C LYS A 94 -3.99 17.67 0.27
N HIS A 95 -3.49 17.78 1.50
CA HIS A 95 -4.09 18.56 2.58
C HIS A 95 -4.00 20.07 2.35
N ASP A 96 -3.00 20.55 1.61
CA ASP A 96 -2.79 21.98 1.30
C ASP A 96 -3.94 22.59 0.47
N ASN A 97 -4.82 21.74 -0.03
CA ASN A 97 -6.04 22.15 -0.70
C ASN A 97 -7.11 22.71 0.24
N LEU A 98 -6.88 22.61 1.55
CA LEU A 98 -7.80 22.99 2.62
C LEU A 98 -7.35 24.33 3.23
N PRO A 99 -8.26 25.32 3.40
CA PRO A 99 -8.00 26.53 4.18
C PRO A 99 -7.51 26.24 5.62
N GLU A 100 -6.75 27.15 6.24
CA GLU A 100 -6.27 26.98 7.63
C GLU A 100 -7.40 26.75 8.65
N ASP A 101 -8.57 27.38 8.42
CA ASP A 101 -9.77 27.23 9.25
C ASP A 101 -10.68 26.06 8.82
N THR A 102 -10.15 25.08 8.10
CA THR A 102 -10.97 23.98 7.57
C THR A 102 -11.65 23.20 8.69
N PRO A 103 -12.97 22.95 8.60
CA PRO A 103 -13.68 22.12 9.54
C PRO A 103 -13.04 20.72 9.64
N TRP A 104 -12.99 20.18 10.85
CA TRP A 104 -12.43 18.85 11.10
C TRP A 104 -13.03 17.76 10.19
N ASP A 105 -14.33 17.85 9.89
CA ASP A 105 -15.02 16.92 8.97
C ASP A 105 -14.44 16.91 7.55
N ASP A 106 -14.05 18.08 7.02
CA ASP A 106 -13.45 18.18 5.69
C ASP A 106 -12.02 17.67 5.67
N PHE A 107 -11.25 17.93 6.74
CA PHE A 107 -9.94 17.28 6.93
C PHE A 107 -10.08 15.75 6.93
N ILE A 108 -11.01 15.21 7.72
CA ILE A 108 -11.24 13.76 7.80
C ILE A 108 -11.62 13.19 6.43
N ARG A 109 -12.45 13.88 5.65
CA ARG A 109 -12.81 13.43 4.30
C ARG A 109 -11.61 13.41 3.35
N VAL A 110 -10.77 14.44 3.35
CA VAL A 110 -9.54 14.48 2.54
C VAL A 110 -8.57 13.39 2.98
N GLU A 111 -8.31 13.28 4.29
CA GLU A 111 -7.42 12.25 4.84
C GLU A 111 -7.91 10.84 4.54
N THR A 112 -9.23 10.60 4.61
CA THR A 112 -9.84 9.32 4.24
C THR A 112 -9.50 8.98 2.78
N CYS A 113 -9.54 9.96 1.88
CA CYS A 113 -9.23 9.74 0.49
C CYS A 113 -7.73 9.50 0.23
N ILE A 114 -6.85 10.23 0.93
CA ILE A 114 -5.39 10.01 0.91
C ILE A 114 -5.08 8.58 1.37
N ARG A 115 -5.66 8.16 2.50
CA ARG A 115 -5.53 6.80 3.04
C ARG A 115 -6.08 5.76 2.07
N LEU A 116 -7.25 5.98 1.48
CA LEU A 116 -7.82 5.07 0.46
C LEU A 116 -6.86 4.84 -0.71
N ALA A 117 -6.28 5.92 -1.23
CA ALA A 117 -5.30 5.86 -2.32
C ALA A 117 -4.04 5.08 -1.90
N ALA A 118 -3.47 5.41 -0.73
CA ALA A 118 -2.28 4.76 -0.20
C ALA A 118 -2.48 3.25 0.05
N TRP A 119 -3.61 2.88 0.65
CA TRP A 119 -3.95 1.47 0.92
C TRP A 119 -4.27 0.69 -0.37
N ALA A 120 -4.94 1.31 -1.35
CA ALA A 120 -5.17 0.67 -2.64
C ALA A 120 -3.87 0.39 -3.40
N ALA A 121 -2.94 1.36 -3.42
CA ALA A 121 -1.61 1.19 -4.00
C ALA A 121 -0.82 0.08 -3.30
N LEU A 122 -0.82 0.07 -1.97
CA LEU A 122 -0.15 -0.97 -1.18
C LEU A 122 -0.74 -2.37 -1.42
N ILE A 123 -2.07 -2.48 -1.52
CA ILE A 123 -2.74 -3.73 -1.86
C ILE A 123 -2.30 -4.20 -3.24
N ASP A 124 -2.33 -3.32 -4.25
CA ASP A 124 -1.86 -3.64 -5.60
C ASP A 124 -0.40 -4.14 -5.58
N TRP A 125 0.52 -3.38 -4.98
CA TRP A 125 1.93 -3.73 -4.94
C TRP A 125 2.23 -5.00 -4.14
N SER A 126 1.47 -5.24 -3.07
CA SER A 126 1.56 -6.50 -2.32
C SER A 126 1.15 -7.70 -3.18
N GLN A 127 0.12 -7.54 -4.04
CA GLN A 127 -0.31 -8.57 -4.97
C GLN A 127 0.69 -8.74 -6.13
N CYS A 128 1.34 -7.67 -6.57
CA CYS A 128 2.43 -7.72 -7.56
C CYS A 128 3.57 -8.59 -7.05
N GLY A 129 4.06 -8.28 -5.85
CA GLY A 129 5.11 -9.08 -5.20
C GLY A 129 4.64 -10.49 -4.88
N THR A 130 3.40 -10.68 -4.46
CA THR A 130 2.92 -12.01 -4.07
C THR A 130 2.66 -12.94 -5.26
N PHE A 131 2.17 -12.39 -6.37
CA PHE A 131 1.66 -13.15 -7.52
C PHE A 131 2.45 -12.92 -8.81
N ASN A 132 3.59 -12.23 -8.73
CA ASN A 132 4.41 -11.81 -9.88
C ASN A 132 3.51 -11.22 -11.00
N SER A 133 2.64 -10.31 -10.60
CA SER A 133 1.67 -9.65 -11.48
C SER A 133 2.10 -8.22 -11.79
N PRO A 134 1.81 -7.68 -12.99
CA PRO A 134 2.10 -6.28 -13.29
C PRO A 134 1.32 -5.36 -12.34
N PRO A 135 1.95 -4.31 -11.78
CA PRO A 135 1.23 -3.33 -10.98
C PRO A 135 0.19 -2.59 -11.80
N ILE A 136 -0.99 -2.44 -11.21
CA ILE A 136 -2.06 -1.64 -11.77
C ILE A 136 -1.79 -0.17 -11.47
N ILE A 137 -1.32 0.17 -10.26
CA ILE A 137 -0.94 1.53 -9.85
C ILE A 137 0.58 1.66 -9.96
N ALA A 138 1.05 2.54 -10.84
CA ALA A 138 2.45 2.91 -10.89
C ALA A 138 2.81 3.78 -9.68
N SER A 139 3.98 3.53 -9.09
CA SER A 139 4.49 4.34 -7.99
C SER A 139 4.60 5.82 -8.32
N ALA A 140 4.84 6.17 -9.59
CA ALA A 140 4.88 7.53 -10.10
C ALA A 140 3.52 8.26 -10.06
N GLU A 141 2.39 7.55 -9.95
CA GLU A 141 1.07 8.18 -9.85
C GLU A 141 0.79 8.76 -8.46
N MET A 142 1.46 8.22 -7.43
CA MET A 142 1.31 8.57 -6.02
C MET A 142 2.00 9.91 -5.69
N THR A 143 1.44 11.00 -6.19
CA THR A 143 1.96 12.37 -6.08
C THR A 143 1.24 13.23 -5.02
N GLY A 144 0.19 12.67 -4.41
CA GLY A 144 -0.47 13.21 -3.23
C GLY A 144 0.36 13.06 -1.96
N ASP A 145 -0.18 13.57 -0.85
CA ASP A 145 0.48 13.54 0.44
C ASP A 145 0.54 12.11 1.01
N PHE A 146 1.50 11.87 1.91
CA PHE A 146 1.42 10.72 2.81
C PHE A 146 0.21 10.85 3.74
N PRO A 147 -0.39 9.73 4.19
CA PRO A 147 -1.31 9.75 5.30
C PRO A 147 -0.71 10.43 6.53
N CYS A 148 -1.52 11.17 7.27
CA CYS A 148 -1.09 11.81 8.52
C CYS A 148 -0.76 10.78 9.61
N SER A 149 -0.21 11.23 10.74
CA SER A 149 0.03 10.36 11.89
C SER A 149 -1.24 9.65 12.38
N GLU A 150 -1.08 8.48 12.99
CA GLU A 150 -2.21 7.75 13.59
C GLU A 150 -2.79 8.52 14.78
N GLU A 151 -1.97 9.27 15.49
CA GLU A 151 -2.37 10.14 16.60
C GLU A 151 -3.30 11.26 16.10
N LEU A 152 -2.97 11.93 14.99
CA LEU A 152 -3.84 12.94 14.40
C LEU A 152 -5.12 12.32 13.84
N TRP A 153 -5.00 11.17 13.17
CA TRP A 153 -6.15 10.47 12.60
C TRP A 153 -7.14 9.96 13.66
N SER A 154 -6.63 9.54 14.82
CA SER A 154 -7.41 8.94 15.91
C SER A 154 -7.93 9.96 16.92
N ALA A 155 -7.78 11.26 16.66
CA ALA A 155 -8.31 12.30 17.53
C ALA A 155 -9.81 12.08 17.80
N ALA A 156 -10.21 12.12 19.06
CA ALA A 156 -11.57 11.82 19.48
C ALA A 156 -12.54 13.01 19.29
N ASP A 157 -12.01 14.23 19.30
CA ASP A 157 -12.78 15.46 19.13
C ASP A 157 -11.96 16.57 18.45
N THR A 158 -12.64 17.69 18.16
CA THR A 158 -12.04 18.85 17.49
C THR A 158 -10.91 19.50 18.29
N THR A 159 -10.93 19.42 19.63
CA THR A 159 -9.89 20.00 20.48
C THR A 159 -8.61 19.18 20.38
N GLU A 160 -8.74 17.86 20.50
CA GLU A 160 -7.62 16.93 20.33
C GLU A 160 -7.05 17.01 18.91
N PHE A 161 -7.92 17.10 17.89
CA PHE A 161 -7.52 17.28 16.50
C PHE A 161 -6.63 18.52 16.33
N ARG A 162 -7.07 19.69 16.82
CA ARG A 162 -6.28 20.94 16.70
C ARG A 162 -4.93 20.83 17.41
N LEU A 163 -4.89 20.19 18.57
CA LEU A 163 -3.64 19.97 19.31
C LEU A 163 -2.67 19.07 18.52
N MET A 164 -3.16 17.94 18.00
CA MET A 164 -2.32 17.02 17.21
C MET A 164 -1.89 17.64 15.88
N ALA A 165 -2.77 18.39 15.22
CA ALA A 165 -2.46 19.08 13.97
C ALA A 165 -1.36 20.12 14.16
N SER A 166 -1.40 20.90 15.25
CA SER A 166 -0.34 21.85 15.61
C SER A 166 0.99 21.14 15.82
N ARG A 167 0.99 20.03 16.58
CA ARG A 167 2.21 19.24 16.84
C ARG A 167 2.80 18.66 15.57
N GLU A 168 1.96 18.13 14.68
CA GLU A 168 2.40 17.57 13.41
C GLU A 168 2.96 18.66 12.49
N ALA A 169 2.32 19.84 12.45
CA ALA A 169 2.82 20.99 11.69
C ALA A 169 4.16 21.51 12.23
N GLU A 170 4.35 21.54 13.55
CA GLU A 170 5.63 21.93 14.19
C GLU A 170 6.74 20.89 13.95
N ALA A 171 6.40 19.60 13.97
CA ALA A 171 7.36 18.51 13.81
C ALA A 171 7.73 18.25 12.35
N SER A 172 6.83 18.54 11.41
CA SER A 172 6.98 18.15 10.02
C SER A 172 7.77 19.19 9.23
N ARG A 173 8.89 18.78 8.62
CA ARG A 173 9.70 19.68 7.79
C ARG A 173 9.21 19.83 6.36
N SER A 174 8.40 18.89 5.86
CA SER A 174 7.85 18.95 4.51
C SER A 174 6.68 17.99 4.33
N ARG A 175 5.59 18.47 3.71
CA ARG A 175 4.63 17.59 3.04
C ARG A 175 5.26 17.12 1.73
N THR A 176 5.28 15.82 1.51
CA THR A 176 5.88 15.22 0.32
C THR A 176 5.06 14.01 -0.11
N SER A 177 5.37 13.50 -1.30
CA SER A 177 4.65 12.39 -1.89
C SER A 177 5.47 11.11 -1.90
N LEU A 178 4.78 9.98 -1.95
CA LEU A 178 5.40 8.67 -2.04
C LEU A 178 6.28 8.56 -3.30
N SER A 179 5.78 9.03 -4.45
CA SER A 179 6.54 9.05 -5.71
C SER A 179 7.84 9.84 -5.59
N HIS A 180 7.82 11.01 -4.95
CA HIS A 180 9.02 11.81 -4.72
C HIS A 180 10.00 11.12 -3.79
N CYS A 181 9.54 10.56 -2.66
CA CYS A 181 10.38 9.81 -1.74
C CYS A 181 11.05 8.60 -2.41
N LEU A 182 10.33 7.85 -3.25
CA LEU A 182 10.90 6.75 -4.02
C LEU A 182 11.95 7.24 -5.03
N ALA A 183 11.68 8.35 -5.72
CA ALA A 183 12.66 8.95 -6.63
C ALA A 183 13.95 9.32 -5.90
N VAL A 184 13.85 9.92 -4.70
CA VAL A 184 15.02 10.22 -3.85
C VAL A 184 15.74 8.95 -3.39
N LEU A 185 15.03 7.88 -3.05
CA LEU A 185 15.68 6.60 -2.75
C LEU A 185 16.42 6.02 -3.96
N MET A 186 15.94 6.27 -5.19
CA MET A 186 16.54 5.78 -6.43
C MET A 186 17.55 6.73 -7.08
N GLN A 187 17.73 7.95 -6.58
CA GLN A 187 18.57 8.96 -7.24
C GLN A 187 20.07 8.65 -7.14
N ASP A 188 20.87 9.23 -8.01
CA ASP A 188 22.32 9.27 -7.80
C ASP A 188 22.67 10.33 -6.74
N GLY A 189 23.62 10.02 -5.85
CA GLY A 189 24.01 10.95 -4.77
C GLY A 189 23.07 10.90 -3.57
N TRP A 190 23.22 9.86 -2.74
CA TRP A 190 22.55 9.77 -1.44
C TRP A 190 23.23 10.68 -0.43
N LEU A 191 22.49 11.65 0.09
CA LEU A 191 22.99 12.61 1.10
C LEU A 191 22.86 12.07 2.54
N GLY A 192 22.37 10.85 2.72
CA GLY A 192 22.13 10.25 4.04
C GLY A 192 20.68 10.41 4.53
N ALA A 193 20.29 9.57 5.49
CA ALA A 193 18.95 9.55 6.07
C ALA A 193 18.50 10.90 6.68
N SER A 194 19.43 11.77 7.07
CA SER A 194 19.15 13.09 7.64
C SER A 194 18.63 14.10 6.61
N HIS A 195 18.84 13.85 5.31
CA HIS A 195 18.41 14.73 4.22
C HIS A 195 17.20 14.18 3.46
N PHE A 196 16.57 13.13 3.98
CA PHE A 196 15.39 12.54 3.36
C PHE A 196 14.22 13.55 3.38
N PRO A 197 13.45 13.70 2.29
CA PRO A 197 12.43 14.75 2.15
C PRO A 197 11.19 14.57 3.05
N LEU A 198 11.16 13.52 3.86
CA LEU A 198 10.07 13.23 4.78
C LEU A 198 10.64 13.20 6.21
N GLU A 199 10.18 14.10 7.06
CA GLU A 199 10.58 14.15 8.47
C GLU A 199 9.39 14.64 9.31
N PRO A 200 8.98 13.92 10.38
CA PRO A 200 9.52 12.62 10.80
C PRO A 200 9.13 11.46 9.85
N VAL A 201 10.05 10.50 9.67
CA VAL A 201 9.74 9.23 9.00
C VAL A 201 9.06 8.30 10.00
N THR A 202 7.98 7.62 9.59
CA THR A 202 7.27 6.62 10.41
C THR A 202 7.43 5.22 9.84
N LEU A 203 7.15 4.19 10.65
CA LEU A 203 7.11 2.79 10.17
C LEU A 203 6.06 2.59 9.05
N MET A 204 4.95 3.32 9.10
CA MET A 204 3.92 3.29 8.06
C MET A 204 4.48 3.84 6.74
N ASN A 205 5.17 4.99 6.78
CA ASN A 205 5.78 5.60 5.60
C ASN A 205 6.79 4.64 4.95
N LEU A 206 7.63 4.00 5.77
CA LEU A 206 8.59 3.01 5.30
C LEU A 206 7.94 1.77 4.70
N TYR A 207 6.81 1.31 5.26
CA TYR A 207 6.06 0.19 4.70
C TYR A 207 5.49 0.50 3.32
N PHE A 208 4.97 1.71 3.11
CA PHE A 208 4.53 2.15 1.79
C PHE A 208 5.69 2.25 0.79
N LEU A 209 6.83 2.79 1.21
CA LEU A 209 8.02 2.91 0.36
C LEU A 209 8.56 1.54 -0.09
N ILE A 210 8.65 0.56 0.82
CA ILE A 210 9.12 -0.78 0.42
C ILE A 210 8.11 -1.49 -0.49
N GLY A 211 6.81 -1.23 -0.31
CA GLY A 211 5.78 -1.67 -1.26
C GLY A 211 6.01 -1.11 -2.66
N GLY A 212 6.29 0.19 -2.78
CA GLY A 212 6.57 0.83 -4.06
C GLY A 212 7.86 0.33 -4.73
N LEU A 213 8.91 0.05 -3.94
CA LEU A 213 10.14 -0.60 -4.44
C LEU A 213 9.86 -2.03 -4.94
N SER A 214 9.02 -2.80 -4.23
CA SER A 214 8.58 -4.13 -4.66
C SER A 214 7.89 -4.09 -6.02
N ALA A 215 6.94 -3.17 -6.22
CA ALA A 215 6.26 -3.00 -7.51
C ALA A 215 7.22 -2.55 -8.63
N SER A 216 8.21 -1.73 -8.31
CA SER A 216 9.22 -1.28 -9.28
C SER A 216 10.09 -2.44 -9.77
N ILE A 217 10.45 -3.39 -8.91
CA ILE A 217 11.19 -4.60 -9.30
C ILE A 217 10.36 -5.47 -10.22
N VAL A 218 9.10 -5.72 -9.87
CA VAL A 218 8.22 -6.55 -10.70
C VAL A 218 8.03 -5.89 -12.07
N SER A 219 7.82 -4.58 -12.11
CA SER A 219 7.74 -3.82 -13.36
C SER A 219 9.02 -3.96 -14.19
N ALA A 220 10.18 -3.70 -13.59
CA ALA A 220 11.46 -3.80 -14.29
C ALA A 220 11.74 -5.22 -14.81
N ARG A 221 11.33 -6.24 -14.06
CA ARG A 221 11.44 -7.65 -14.48
C ARG A 221 10.56 -7.93 -15.69
N LEU A 222 9.28 -7.59 -15.61
CA LEU A 222 8.31 -7.85 -16.68
C LEU A 222 8.62 -7.05 -17.96
N MET A 223 9.25 -5.88 -17.81
CA MET A 223 9.73 -5.06 -18.92
C MET A 223 11.13 -5.44 -19.42
N SER A 224 11.76 -6.50 -18.87
CA SER A 224 13.12 -6.93 -19.22
C SER A 224 14.22 -5.87 -18.99
N THR A 225 13.98 -4.90 -18.10
CA THR A 225 14.94 -3.85 -17.74
C THR A 225 15.63 -4.08 -16.40
N LEU A 226 15.23 -5.12 -15.64
CA LEU A 226 15.72 -5.36 -14.28
C LEU A 226 17.25 -5.43 -14.21
N SER A 227 17.93 -6.06 -15.17
CA SER A 227 19.41 -6.12 -15.14
C SER A 227 20.05 -4.73 -15.23
N ALA A 228 19.47 -3.81 -15.98
CA ALA A 228 19.96 -2.43 -16.09
C ALA A 228 19.58 -1.60 -14.85
N SER A 229 18.40 -1.84 -14.28
CA SER A 229 17.89 -1.10 -13.12
C SER A 229 18.33 -1.66 -11.76
N ALA A 230 18.91 -2.86 -11.72
CA ALA A 230 19.25 -3.56 -10.48
C ALA A 230 20.17 -2.76 -9.54
N PRO A 231 21.26 -2.09 -10.01
CA PRO A 231 22.11 -1.30 -9.13
C PRO A 231 21.33 -0.21 -8.39
N VAL A 232 20.51 0.54 -9.13
CA VAL A 232 19.67 1.63 -8.57
C VAL A 232 18.67 1.08 -7.56
N ILE A 233 18.01 -0.04 -7.87
CA ILE A 233 17.03 -0.66 -6.97
C ILE A 233 17.71 -1.18 -5.70
N LEU A 234 18.85 -1.85 -5.80
CA LEU A 234 19.58 -2.37 -4.64
C LEU A 234 20.04 -1.23 -3.73
N SER A 235 20.58 -0.15 -4.30
CA SER A 235 20.93 1.06 -3.54
C SER A 235 19.71 1.70 -2.88
N ALA A 236 18.55 1.74 -3.55
CA ALA A 236 17.32 2.25 -2.97
C ALA A 236 16.87 1.41 -1.75
N ILE A 237 17.02 0.09 -1.81
CA ILE A 237 16.73 -0.81 -0.67
C ILE A 237 17.72 -0.59 0.48
N GLU A 238 19.00 -0.33 0.20
CA GLU A 238 20.01 -0.01 1.23
C GLU A 238 19.70 1.29 1.96
N ARG A 239 19.33 2.34 1.22
CA ARG A 239 18.94 3.64 1.77
C ARG A 239 17.64 3.53 2.55
N TRP A 240 16.69 2.73 2.06
CA TRP A 240 15.48 2.39 2.81
C TRP A 240 15.81 1.67 4.14
N GLN A 241 16.77 0.73 4.11
CA GLN A 241 17.21 0.00 5.30
C GLN A 241 17.85 0.94 6.33
N GLU A 242 18.67 1.90 5.89
CA GLU A 242 19.23 2.94 6.77
C GLU A 242 18.12 3.73 7.50
N LEU A 243 17.07 4.13 6.77
CA LEU A 243 15.91 4.82 7.37
C LEU A 243 15.15 3.92 8.34
N TRP A 244 14.97 2.64 7.99
CA TRP A 244 14.32 1.65 8.84
C TRP A 244 15.08 1.38 10.13
N ASP A 245 16.41 1.22 10.06
CA ASP A 245 17.24 0.97 11.23
C ASP A 245 17.22 2.19 12.16
N ARG A 246 17.36 3.41 11.60
CA ARG A 246 17.25 4.65 12.38
C ARG A 246 15.92 4.76 13.12
N GLU A 247 14.80 4.50 12.44
CA GLU A 247 13.47 4.63 13.01
C GLU A 247 13.16 3.53 14.04
N THR A 248 13.55 2.29 13.76
CA THR A 248 13.36 1.18 14.71
C THR A 248 14.23 1.31 15.95
N THR A 249 15.46 1.82 15.83
CA THR A 249 16.31 2.18 16.98
C THR A 249 15.67 3.29 17.81
N ARG A 250 15.13 4.34 17.17
CA ARG A 250 14.47 5.46 17.86
C ARG A 250 13.24 5.01 18.63
N LEU A 251 12.41 4.15 18.05
CA LEU A 251 11.18 3.65 18.69
C LEU A 251 11.46 2.60 19.78
N GLY A 252 12.54 1.82 19.62
CA GLY A 252 12.84 0.69 20.48
C GLY A 252 12.00 -0.56 20.16
N PRO A 253 12.46 -1.74 20.61
CA PRO A 253 11.93 -3.04 20.17
C PRO A 253 10.46 -3.29 20.57
N GLU A 254 10.00 -2.74 21.69
CA GLU A 254 8.61 -2.93 22.14
C GLU A 254 7.61 -2.21 21.24
N LYS A 255 7.88 -0.94 20.91
CA LYS A 255 7.01 -0.16 20.01
C LYS A 255 7.01 -0.75 18.61
N VAL A 256 8.16 -1.22 18.12
CA VAL A 256 8.23 -1.93 16.83
C VAL A 256 7.37 -3.19 16.85
N ARG A 257 7.42 -4.01 17.91
CA ARG A 257 6.56 -5.22 18.01
C ARG A 257 5.07 -4.88 18.03
N ALA A 258 4.69 -3.76 18.64
CA ALA A 258 3.32 -3.27 18.75
C ALA A 258 2.79 -2.61 17.47
N SER A 259 3.64 -2.30 16.48
CA SER A 259 3.28 -1.59 15.24
C SER A 259 2.47 -2.39 14.21
N GLY A 260 1.87 -3.51 14.63
CA GLY A 260 0.96 -4.31 13.78
C GLY A 260 1.63 -4.83 12.51
N LEU A 261 1.10 -4.43 11.35
CA LEU A 261 1.59 -4.84 10.03
C LEU A 261 2.99 -4.28 9.74
N PHE A 262 3.26 -3.05 10.16
CA PHE A 262 4.45 -2.30 9.74
C PHE A 262 5.76 -2.91 10.26
N ARG A 263 5.72 -3.65 11.36
CA ARG A 263 6.89 -4.41 11.87
C ARG A 263 7.48 -5.40 10.86
N HIS A 264 6.69 -5.82 9.88
CA HIS A 264 7.10 -6.80 8.87
C HIS A 264 7.86 -6.17 7.70
N SER A 265 8.05 -4.83 7.67
CA SER A 265 8.72 -4.13 6.56
C SER A 265 10.11 -4.68 6.27
N GLY A 266 10.91 -5.00 7.29
CA GLY A 266 12.25 -5.58 7.09
C GLY A 266 12.20 -6.94 6.38
N GLY A 267 11.19 -7.77 6.67
CA GLY A 267 10.99 -9.04 5.95
C GLY A 267 10.58 -8.84 4.50
N VAL A 268 9.77 -7.81 4.22
CA VAL A 268 9.44 -7.41 2.85
C VAL A 268 10.69 -6.90 2.13
N ALA A 269 11.51 -6.07 2.76
CA ALA A 269 12.74 -5.56 2.17
C ALA A 269 13.75 -6.66 1.86
N TRP A 270 13.89 -7.63 2.75
CA TRP A 270 14.69 -8.83 2.50
C TRP A 270 14.18 -9.60 1.27
N LEU A 271 12.86 -9.83 1.17
CA LEU A 271 12.26 -10.53 0.04
C LEU A 271 12.48 -9.77 -1.28
N VAL A 272 12.30 -8.45 -1.25
CA VAL A 272 12.51 -7.52 -2.37
C VAL A 272 13.98 -7.60 -2.84
N ARG A 273 14.94 -7.51 -1.92
CA ARG A 273 16.37 -7.66 -2.23
C ARG A 273 16.69 -9.02 -2.85
N ARG A 274 16.28 -10.12 -2.20
CA ARG A 274 16.50 -11.48 -2.71
C ARG A 274 15.90 -11.68 -4.09
N SER A 275 14.74 -11.08 -4.36
CA SER A 275 14.09 -11.13 -5.67
C SER A 275 14.94 -10.49 -6.77
N VAL A 276 15.69 -9.43 -6.47
CA VAL A 276 16.63 -8.83 -7.43
C VAL A 276 17.83 -9.74 -7.62
N GLU A 277 18.49 -10.14 -6.52
CA GLU A 277 19.71 -10.97 -6.53
C GLU A 277 19.53 -12.28 -7.31
N VAL A 278 18.42 -12.99 -7.08
CA VAL A 278 18.11 -14.23 -7.80
C VAL A 278 17.80 -13.95 -9.27
N SER A 279 17.14 -12.83 -9.59
CA SER A 279 16.79 -12.51 -10.97
C SER A 279 17.99 -12.08 -11.82
N ILE A 280 19.01 -11.47 -11.22
CA ILE A 280 20.24 -11.03 -11.92
C ILE A 280 21.34 -12.10 -11.91
N GLY A 281 21.34 -12.99 -10.92
CA GLY A 281 22.29 -14.09 -10.88
C GLY A 281 22.02 -15.12 -11.98
N ASN A 282 23.04 -15.91 -12.35
CA ASN A 282 22.88 -17.10 -13.20
C ASN A 282 22.04 -18.22 -12.55
N GLY A 283 21.42 -17.94 -11.39
CA GLY A 283 20.75 -18.90 -10.52
C GLY A 283 19.33 -19.15 -10.98
N LYS A 284 19.14 -20.26 -11.71
CA LYS A 284 17.89 -21.03 -11.89
C LYS A 284 16.62 -20.17 -11.77
N GLN A 285 16.09 -19.73 -12.90
CA GLN A 285 14.74 -19.15 -12.98
C GLN A 285 13.75 -20.02 -12.19
N CYS A 286 13.39 -19.57 -10.99
CA CYS A 286 12.46 -20.28 -10.11
C CYS A 286 11.04 -20.09 -10.65
N ALA A 287 10.13 -20.97 -10.26
CA ALA A 287 8.74 -20.92 -10.75
C ALA A 287 8.08 -19.54 -10.49
N TYR A 288 8.44 -18.90 -9.37
CA TYR A 288 7.97 -17.58 -8.97
C TYR A 288 8.33 -16.47 -9.96
N THR A 289 9.56 -16.44 -10.49
CA THR A 289 10.00 -15.38 -11.41
C THR A 289 9.72 -15.69 -12.87
N ARG A 290 9.45 -16.95 -13.23
CA ARG A 290 9.20 -17.40 -14.61
C ARG A 290 7.76 -17.15 -15.08
N GLY A 291 6.78 -17.40 -14.22
CA GLY A 291 5.36 -17.22 -14.56
C GLY A 291 4.88 -15.81 -14.24
N VAL A 292 4.05 -15.24 -15.11
CA VAL A 292 3.34 -13.98 -14.84
C VAL A 292 1.97 -14.30 -14.26
N ASP A 293 1.55 -13.54 -13.26
CA ASP A 293 0.20 -13.58 -12.70
C ASP A 293 -0.22 -14.96 -12.14
N HIS A 294 0.59 -15.51 -11.24
CA HIS A 294 0.24 -16.78 -10.60
C HIS A 294 -0.92 -16.63 -9.61
N ASP A 295 -1.76 -17.67 -9.47
CA ASP A 295 -2.95 -17.65 -8.59
C ASP A 295 -2.71 -18.31 -7.22
N SER A 296 -1.50 -18.81 -7.04
CA SER A 296 -1.11 -19.65 -5.94
C SER A 296 0.01 -19.00 -5.14
N LEU A 297 -0.04 -19.20 -3.82
CA LEU A 297 1.00 -18.79 -2.89
C LEU A 297 2.18 -19.78 -2.85
N LYS A 298 2.01 -20.96 -3.46
CA LYS A 298 3.03 -22.01 -3.50
C LYS A 298 4.33 -21.52 -4.13
N GLU A 299 4.23 -20.76 -5.21
CA GLU A 299 5.35 -20.25 -5.98
C GLU A 299 6.22 -19.32 -5.13
N LEU A 300 5.58 -18.38 -4.43
CA LEU A 300 6.26 -17.52 -3.46
C LEU A 300 6.82 -18.33 -2.28
N HIS A 301 6.07 -19.31 -1.77
CA HIS A 301 6.54 -20.16 -0.68
C HIS A 301 7.80 -20.95 -1.06
N ASP A 302 7.79 -21.61 -2.22
CA ASP A 302 8.92 -22.38 -2.72
C ASP A 302 10.12 -21.46 -2.98
N PHE A 303 9.89 -20.24 -3.47
CA PHE A 303 10.93 -19.21 -3.61
C PHE A 303 11.56 -18.81 -2.26
N LEU A 304 10.73 -18.61 -1.23
CA LEU A 304 11.19 -18.28 0.11
C LEU A 304 12.04 -19.40 0.72
N GLN A 305 11.67 -20.67 0.50
CA GLN A 305 12.47 -21.81 0.97
C GLN A 305 13.83 -21.84 0.27
N MET A 306 13.83 -21.73 -1.06
CA MET A 306 15.06 -21.68 -1.85
C MET A 306 16.02 -20.58 -1.37
N CYS A 307 15.51 -19.38 -1.06
CA CYS A 307 16.32 -18.24 -0.59
C CYS A 307 16.83 -18.38 0.85
N ARG A 308 16.27 -19.31 1.65
CA ARG A 308 16.76 -19.61 3.01
C ARG A 308 17.90 -20.62 2.99
N ASP A 309 17.88 -21.50 2.00
CA ASP A 309 18.87 -22.56 1.82
C ASP A 309 20.15 -22.06 1.09
N THR A 310 20.23 -20.76 0.77
CA THR A 310 21.35 -20.07 0.09
C THR A 310 21.88 -18.89 0.89
#